data_AF-A0A3C0T9D7-F1
#
_entry.id   AF-A0A3C0T9D7-F1
#
_cell.length_a   1.000
_cell.length_b   1.000
_cell.length_c   1.000
_cell.angle_alpha   90.00
_cell.angle_beta   90.00
_cell.angle_gamma   90.00
#
_symmetry.space_group_name_H-M   'P 1'
#
loop_
_entity.id
_entity.type
_entity.pdbx_description
1 polymer ?
#
loop_
_entity_poly.entity_id
_entity_poly.type
_entity_poly.pdbx_seq_one_letter_code
_entity_poly.pdbx_strand_id
1 'polypeptide(L)'
;FRLIGLFLGLVGGSMIALGGTASNFTFNVFYLLGLLCPIFYASMSVYVSCRMSSPADPFLLAGATHFVSFVVLLPVGLITQQIHPIWIAPDLTDGLILLHGLIGATAYALLFKIIELAGPVFYSFSSYIIAVTGVIWGILLFGEALTPT
;
A
#
# COMPACT_ATOMS: atom_id res chain seq x y z
N PHE A 1 -14.77 -20.62 5.58
CA PHE A 1 -14.96 -19.20 5.96
C PHE A 1 -13.92 -18.26 5.36
N ARG A 2 -12.60 -18.48 5.56
CA ARG A 2 -11.53 -17.60 5.03
C ARG A 2 -11.59 -17.33 3.51
N LEU A 3 -11.79 -18.38 2.70
CA LEU A 3 -11.91 -18.24 1.23
C LEU A 3 -13.15 -17.43 0.81
N ILE A 4 -14.28 -17.61 1.52
CA ILE A 4 -15.52 -16.89 1.21
C ILE A 4 -15.33 -15.39 1.48
N GLY A 5 -14.71 -15.03 2.61
CA GLY A 5 -14.36 -13.64 2.90
C GLY A 5 -13.42 -13.02 1.87
N LEU A 6 -12.45 -13.80 1.37
CA LEU A 6 -11.56 -13.38 0.29
C LEU A 6 -12.32 -13.12 -1.01
N PHE A 7 -13.22 -14.02 -1.42
CA PHE A 7 -14.05 -13.83 -2.61
C PHE A 7 -14.98 -12.61 -2.48
N LEU A 8 -15.61 -12.42 -1.33
CA LEU A 8 -16.46 -11.26 -1.08
C LEU A 8 -15.65 -9.95 -1.10
N GLY A 9 -14.45 -9.94 -0.52
CA GLY A 9 -13.54 -8.81 -0.59
C GLY A 9 -13.11 -8.47 -2.02
N LEU A 10 -12.79 -9.49 -2.82
CA LEU A 10 -12.47 -9.33 -4.23
C LEU A 10 -13.64 -8.71 -5.01
N VAL A 11 -14.85 -9.26 -4.85
CA VAL A 11 -16.06 -8.74 -5.53
C VAL A 11 -16.32 -7.29 -5.13
N GLY A 12 -16.29 -6.98 -3.83
CA GLY A 12 -16.50 -5.62 -3.33
C GLY A 12 -15.43 -4.64 -3.85
N GLY A 13 -14.15 -5.03 -3.81
CA GLY A 13 -13.06 -4.23 -4.36
C GLY A 13 -13.20 -4.00 -5.87
N SER A 14 -13.61 -5.01 -6.63
CA SER A 14 -13.89 -4.88 -8.07
C SER A 14 -15.07 -3.95 -8.34
N MET A 15 -16.14 -3.99 -7.56
CA MET A 15 -17.28 -3.06 -7.71
C MET A 15 -16.85 -1.61 -7.49
N ILE A 16 -16.03 -1.35 -6.47
CA ILE A 16 -15.48 -0.01 -6.22
C ILE A 16 -14.61 0.44 -7.41
N ALA A 17 -13.75 -0.44 -7.92
CA ALA A 17 -12.86 -0.12 -9.03
C ALA A 17 -13.62 0.16 -10.34
N LEU A 18 -14.67 -0.61 -10.64
CA LEU A 18 -15.48 -0.46 -11.85
C LEU A 18 -16.36 0.80 -11.83
N GLY A 19 -16.81 1.24 -10.65
CA GLY A 19 -17.60 2.48 -10.52
C GLY A 19 -16.82 3.74 -10.92
N GLY A 20 -15.49 3.70 -10.92
CA GLY A 20 -14.63 4.85 -11.27
C GLY A 20 -14.22 4.95 -12.74
N THR A 21 -14.43 3.91 -13.56
CA THR A 21 -13.95 3.92 -14.96
C THR A 21 -14.99 4.51 -15.91
N ALA A 22 -14.93 5.83 -16.15
CA ALA A 22 -15.70 6.48 -17.19
C ALA A 22 -15.11 6.16 -18.59
N SER A 23 -15.97 5.60 -19.47
CA SER A 23 -15.99 5.38 -20.94
C SER A 23 -14.76 5.51 -21.87
N ASN A 24 -13.58 5.95 -21.45
CA ASN A 24 -12.39 6.13 -22.30
C ASN A 24 -11.20 5.35 -21.74
N PHE A 25 -11.29 4.02 -21.77
CA PHE A 25 -10.17 3.16 -21.38
C PHE A 25 -9.10 3.14 -22.48
N THR A 26 -8.03 3.91 -22.29
CA THR A 26 -6.83 3.84 -23.14
C THR A 26 -5.77 3.04 -22.40
N PHE A 27 -5.44 1.85 -22.92
CA PHE A 27 -4.44 0.99 -22.32
C PHE A 27 -3.05 1.64 -22.31
N ASN A 28 -2.45 1.76 -21.12
CA ASN A 28 -1.11 2.29 -20.90
C ASN A 28 -0.21 1.23 -20.24
N VAL A 29 1.06 1.16 -20.66
CA VAL A 29 2.07 0.25 -20.08
C VAL A 29 2.22 0.41 -18.55
N PHE A 30 1.94 1.58 -18.00
CA PHE A 30 1.95 1.81 -16.55
C PHE A 30 0.95 0.94 -15.78
N TYR A 31 -0.14 0.46 -16.42
CA TYR A 31 -1.05 -0.50 -15.79
C TYR A 31 -0.38 -1.85 -15.55
N LEU A 32 0.47 -2.31 -16.48
CA LEU A 32 1.22 -3.56 -16.31
C LEU A 32 2.23 -3.46 -15.15
N LEU A 33 2.88 -2.29 -15.00
CA LEU A 33 3.74 -2.03 -13.85
C LEU A 33 2.93 -2.00 -12.55
N GLY A 34 1.72 -1.42 -12.56
CA GLY A 34 0.79 -1.44 -11.43
C GLY A 34 0.41 -2.85 -10.99
N LEU A 35 0.24 -3.80 -11.93
CA LEU A 35 -0.06 -5.20 -11.62
C LEU A 35 1.08 -5.95 -10.93
N LEU A 36 2.33 -5.47 -11.04
CA LEU A 36 3.45 -6.06 -10.30
C LEU A 36 3.34 -5.79 -8.79
N CYS A 37 2.74 -4.67 -8.40
CA CYS A 37 2.56 -4.31 -6.99
C CYS A 37 1.85 -5.39 -6.17
N PRO A 38 0.61 -5.83 -6.51
CA PRO A 38 -0.07 -6.88 -5.74
C PRO A 38 0.68 -8.23 -5.79
N ILE A 39 1.38 -8.55 -6.89
CA ILE A 39 2.20 -9.78 -6.99
C ILE A 39 3.35 -9.75 -5.98
N PHE A 40 4.07 -8.63 -5.89
CA PHE A 40 5.17 -8.48 -4.95
C PHE A 40 4.69 -8.46 -3.50
N TYR A 41 3.59 -7.77 -3.18
CA TYR A 41 3.03 -7.79 -1.83
C TYR A 41 2.53 -9.19 -1.41
N ALA A 42 1.87 -9.92 -2.32
CA ALA A 42 1.44 -11.28 -2.05
C ALA A 42 2.65 -12.20 -1.81
N SER A 43 3.64 -12.15 -2.70
CA SER A 43 4.88 -12.93 -2.58
C SER A 43 5.63 -12.62 -1.29
N MET A 44 5.72 -11.34 -0.91
CA MET A 44 6.35 -10.91 0.34
C MET A 44 5.62 -11.46 1.56
N SER A 45 4.29 -11.37 1.59
CA SER A 45 3.52 -11.88 2.74
C SER A 45 3.69 -13.39 2.94
N VAL A 46 3.72 -14.16 1.85
CA VAL A 46 3.97 -15.61 1.87
C VAL A 46 5.41 -15.90 2.29
N TYR A 47 6.38 -15.17 1.73
CA TYR A 47 7.79 -15.32 2.09
C TYR A 47 8.02 -15.09 3.59
N VAL A 48 7.50 -13.99 4.13
CA VAL A 48 7.57 -13.67 5.57
C VAL A 48 6.94 -14.80 6.38
N SER A 49 5.76 -15.27 6.01
CA SER A 49 5.07 -16.35 6.73
C SER A 49 5.80 -17.69 6.69
N CYS A 50 6.52 -18.01 5.61
CA CYS A 50 7.17 -19.32 5.45
C CYS A 50 8.62 -19.35 5.89
N ARG A 51 9.34 -18.22 5.82
CA ARG A 51 10.80 -18.15 6.01
C ARG A 51 11.22 -17.39 7.25
N MET A 52 10.36 -16.53 7.80
CA MET A 52 10.65 -15.85 9.06
C MET A 52 10.35 -16.81 10.22
N SER A 53 11.35 -17.60 10.62
CA SER A 53 11.24 -18.64 11.65
C SER A 53 11.46 -18.15 13.09
N SER A 54 11.82 -16.87 13.26
CA SER A 54 12.04 -16.24 14.57
C SER A 54 11.18 -14.96 14.67
N PRO A 55 10.69 -14.57 15.87
CA PRO A 55 10.09 -13.26 16.07
C PRO A 55 11.15 -12.16 15.87
N ALA A 56 11.40 -11.82 14.61
CA ALA A 56 12.14 -10.63 14.26
C ALA A 56 11.28 -9.42 14.63
N ASP A 57 11.90 -8.45 15.29
CA ASP A 57 11.21 -7.21 15.69
C ASP A 57 10.53 -6.57 14.45
N PRO A 58 9.20 -6.40 14.46
CA PRO A 58 8.47 -5.79 13.33
C PRO A 58 9.02 -4.42 12.93
N PHE A 59 9.54 -3.64 13.89
CA PHE A 59 10.16 -2.34 13.61
C PHE A 59 11.49 -2.49 12.86
N LEU A 60 12.28 -3.51 13.18
CA LEU A 60 13.51 -3.80 12.47
C LEU A 60 13.21 -4.21 11.01
N LEU A 61 12.18 -5.02 10.79
CA LEU A 61 11.76 -5.42 9.43
C LEU A 61 11.23 -4.25 8.62
N ALA A 62 10.41 -3.39 9.23
CA ALA A 62 9.94 -2.16 8.60
C ALA A 62 11.11 -1.24 8.23
N GLY A 63 12.03 -1.00 9.18
CA GLY A 63 13.23 -0.20 8.96
C GLY A 63 14.11 -0.75 7.83
N ALA A 64 14.37 -2.06 7.82
CA ALA A 64 15.14 -2.71 6.75
C ALA A 64 14.44 -2.58 5.39
N THR A 65 13.12 -2.72 5.34
CA THR A 65 12.35 -2.58 4.09
C THR A 65 12.42 -1.15 3.54
N HIS A 66 12.28 -0.14 4.40
CA HIS A 66 12.43 1.26 4.01
C HIS A 66 13.87 1.59 3.61
N PHE A 67 14.86 1.04 4.29
CA PHE A 67 16.27 1.23 3.94
C PHE A 67 16.60 0.64 2.56
N VAL A 68 16.16 -0.59 2.27
CA VAL A 68 16.32 -1.20 0.93
C VAL A 68 15.59 -0.38 -0.12
N SER A 69 14.36 0.08 0.18
CA SER A 69 13.59 0.94 -0.72
C SER A 69 14.33 2.25 -1.02
N PHE A 70 14.94 2.87 0.00
CA PHE A 70 15.78 4.06 -0.18
C PHE A 70 16.97 3.78 -1.09
N VAL A 71 17.72 2.70 -0.85
CA VAL A 71 18.91 2.35 -1.67
C VAL A 71 18.51 2.09 -3.13
N VAL A 72 17.35 1.48 -3.38
CA VAL A 72 16.85 1.20 -4.73
C VAL A 72 16.32 2.46 -5.43
N LEU A 73 15.62 3.34 -4.71
CA LEU A 73 15.02 4.54 -5.28
C LEU A 73 16.00 5.70 -5.42
N LEU A 74 17.06 5.76 -4.60
CA LEU A 74 18.10 6.78 -4.67
C LEU A 74 18.69 6.96 -6.09
N PRO A 75 19.19 5.91 -6.79
CA PRO A 75 19.74 6.08 -8.13
C PRO A 75 18.67 6.57 -9.13
N VAL A 76 17.42 6.12 -9.00
CA VAL A 76 16.32 6.58 -9.86
C VAL A 76 16.07 8.07 -9.64
N GLY A 77 16.05 8.52 -8.39
CA GLY A 77 15.91 9.93 -8.03
C GLY A 77 17.06 10.79 -8.57
N LEU A 78 18.30 10.28 -8.51
CA LEU A 78 19.48 10.97 -9.04
C LEU A 78 19.44 11.08 -10.57
N ILE A 79 19.03 10.04 -11.28
CA ILE A 79 18.92 10.05 -12.75
C ILE A 79 17.79 10.99 -13.21
N THR A 80 16.66 10.96 -12.51
CA THR A 80 15.48 11.77 -12.85
C THR A 80 15.57 13.22 -12.34
N GLN A 81 16.55 13.53 -11.47
CA GLN A 81 16.69 14.83 -10.81
C GLN A 81 15.47 15.24 -9.98
N GLN A 82 14.73 14.26 -9.43
CA GLN A 82 13.50 14.47 -8.65
C GLN A 82 13.72 14.35 -7.13
N ILE A 83 14.92 14.65 -6.65
CA ILE A 83 15.22 14.61 -5.21
C ILE A 83 14.80 15.92 -4.57
N HIS A 84 13.92 15.83 -3.57
CA HIS A 84 13.51 16.98 -2.76
C HIS A 84 14.42 17.13 -1.52
N PRO A 85 15.21 18.21 -1.40
CA PRO A 85 16.07 18.44 -0.25
C PRO A 85 15.28 19.02 0.93
N ILE A 86 15.17 18.24 2.01
CA ILE A 86 14.28 18.53 3.16
C ILE A 86 14.85 19.60 4.13
N TRP A 87 16.15 19.90 4.02
CA TRP A 87 16.91 20.66 5.03
C TRP A 87 17.29 22.08 4.60
N ILE A 88 16.99 22.50 3.37
CA ILE A 88 17.46 23.78 2.83
C ILE A 88 16.47 24.92 3.16
N ALA A 89 15.18 24.68 3.02
CA ALA A 89 14.13 25.66 3.30
C ALA A 89 12.86 24.91 3.76
N PRO A 90 12.78 24.52 5.04
CA PRO A 90 11.68 23.68 5.52
C PRO A 90 10.34 24.39 5.37
N ASP A 91 9.45 23.80 4.59
CA ASP A 91 8.09 24.25 4.36
C ASP A 91 7.06 23.20 4.83
N LEU A 92 5.76 23.51 4.73
CA LEU A 92 4.67 22.56 4.96
C LEU A 92 4.87 21.26 4.15
N THR A 93 5.36 21.36 2.92
CA THR A 93 5.65 20.21 2.06
C THR A 93 6.63 19.24 2.71
N ASP A 94 7.69 19.74 3.36
CA ASP A 94 8.67 18.92 4.07
C ASP A 94 8.04 18.21 5.28
N GLY A 95 7.18 18.93 6.02
CA GLY A 95 6.39 18.36 7.11
C GLY A 95 5.49 17.21 6.63
N LEU A 96 4.84 17.36 5.48
CA LEU A 96 4.00 16.32 4.88
C LEU A 96 4.81 15.11 4.40
N ILE A 97 6.00 15.32 3.85
CA ILE A 97 6.91 14.23 3.45
C ILE A 97 7.34 13.42 4.69
N LEU A 98 7.73 14.09 5.77
CA LEU A 98 8.11 13.43 7.02
C LEU A 98 6.93 12.70 7.66
N LEU A 99 5.75 13.30 7.67
CA LEU A 99 4.53 12.68 8.16
C LEU A 99 4.18 11.43 7.34
N HIS A 100 4.29 11.49 6.01
CA HIS A 100 4.08 10.34 5.14
C HIS A 100 5.07 9.21 5.44
N GLY A 101 6.35 9.55 5.66
CA GLY A 101 7.36 8.58 6.08
C GLY A 101 7.03 7.92 7.42
N LEU A 102 6.55 8.69 8.40
CA LEU A 102 6.14 8.17 9.71
C LEU A 102 4.91 7.25 9.62
N ILE A 103 3.91 7.64 8.83
CA ILE A 103 2.74 6.80 8.54
C ILE A 103 3.17 5.52 7.84
N GLY A 104 4.08 5.60 6.87
CA GLY A 104 4.64 4.44 6.17
C GLY A 104 5.36 3.48 7.11
N ALA A 105 6.26 4.00 7.96
CA ALA A 105 7.03 3.20 8.91
C ALA A 105 6.12 2.46 9.92
N THR A 106 5.12 3.16 10.46
CA THR A 106 4.15 2.57 11.39
C THR A 106 3.25 1.54 10.70
N ALA A 107 2.77 1.83 9.48
CA ALA A 107 1.96 0.91 8.71
C ALA A 107 2.73 -0.38 8.33
N TYR A 108 4.00 -0.29 7.94
CA TYR A 108 4.83 -1.46 7.65
C TYR A 108 5.11 -2.29 8.91
N ALA A 109 5.36 -1.67 10.06
CA ALA A 109 5.52 -2.40 11.32
C ALA A 109 4.24 -3.17 11.68
N LEU A 110 3.06 -2.54 11.53
CA LEU A 110 1.77 -3.18 11.73
C LEU A 110 1.53 -4.31 10.72
N LEU A 111 1.90 -4.12 9.44
CA LEU A 111 1.83 -5.15 8.41
C LEU A 111 2.57 -6.41 8.82
N PHE A 112 3.84 -6.28 9.23
CA PHE A 112 4.63 -7.44 9.68
C PHE A 112 4.01 -8.09 10.92
N LYS A 113 3.52 -7.28 11.85
CA LYS A 113 2.87 -7.79 13.07
C LYS A 113 1.58 -8.55 12.78
N ILE A 114 0.77 -8.08 11.82
CA ILE A 114 -0.46 -8.76 11.39
C ILE A 114 -0.13 -10.10 10.74
N ILE A 115 0.90 -10.15 9.88
CA ILE A 115 1.33 -11.40 9.24
C ILE A 115 1.81 -12.40 10.31
N GLU A 116 2.59 -11.94 11.29
CA GLU A 116 3.06 -12.77 12.40
C GLU A 116 1.89 -13.34 13.24
N LEU A 117 0.89 -12.52 13.58
CA LEU A 117 -0.20 -12.90 14.48
C LEU A 117 -1.31 -13.72 13.79
N ALA A 118 -1.68 -13.35 12.56
CA ALA A 118 -2.88 -13.88 11.89
C ALA A 118 -2.60 -14.59 10.56
N GLY A 119 -1.36 -14.50 10.07
CA GLY A 119 -0.91 -15.10 8.82
C GLY A 119 -1.17 -14.22 7.58
N PRO A 120 -0.60 -14.62 6.42
CA PRO A 120 -0.59 -13.83 5.20
C PRO A 120 -1.98 -13.65 4.58
N VAL A 121 -2.87 -14.64 4.74
CA VAL A 121 -4.24 -14.57 4.21
C VAL A 121 -5.08 -13.49 4.91
N PHE A 122 -4.90 -13.34 6.23
CA PHE A 122 -5.60 -12.30 6.98
C PHE A 122 -5.04 -10.92 6.65
N TYR A 123 -3.72 -10.81 6.45
CA TYR A 123 -3.12 -9.59 5.93
C TYR A 123 -3.72 -9.17 4.59
N SER A 124 -3.90 -10.10 3.64
CA SER A 124 -4.55 -9.79 2.35
C SER A 124 -5.98 -9.26 2.50
N PHE A 125 -6.68 -9.58 3.59
CA PHE A 125 -8.00 -9.02 3.86
C PHE A 125 -7.95 -7.53 4.26
N SER A 126 -6.87 -7.08 4.90
CA SER A 126 -6.71 -5.69 5.32
C SER A 126 -6.74 -4.70 4.15
N SER A 127 -6.28 -5.11 2.96
CA SER A 127 -6.30 -4.26 1.76
C SER A 127 -7.72 -3.91 1.32
N TYR A 128 -8.69 -4.81 1.52
CA TYR A 128 -10.10 -4.52 1.25
C TYR A 128 -10.67 -3.51 2.25
N ILE A 129 -10.30 -3.63 3.53
CA ILE A 129 -10.71 -2.66 4.56
C ILE A 129 -10.16 -1.27 4.22
N ILE A 130 -8.90 -1.19 3.79
CA ILE A 130 -8.27 0.06 3.36
C ILE A 130 -9.04 0.68 2.19
N ALA A 131 -9.40 -0.11 1.17
CA ALA A 131 -10.19 0.38 0.03
C ALA A 131 -11.57 0.92 0.45
N VAL A 132 -12.32 0.16 1.27
CA VAL A 132 -13.64 0.59 1.76
C VAL A 132 -13.52 1.86 2.61
N THR A 133 -12.53 1.90 3.51
CA THR A 133 -12.28 3.06 4.37
C THR A 133 -11.91 4.30 3.55
N GLY A 134 -11.13 4.13 2.47
CA GLY A 134 -10.82 5.19 1.52
C GLY A 134 -12.07 5.80 0.88
N VAL A 135 -13.00 4.95 0.42
CA VAL A 135 -14.30 5.41 -0.12
C VAL A 135 -15.12 6.14 0.94
N ILE A 136 -15.19 5.61 2.16
CA ILE A 136 -15.93 6.25 3.27
C ILE A 136 -15.37 7.65 3.55
N TRP A 137 -14.04 7.80 3.63
CA TRP A 137 -13.43 9.11 3.80
C TRP A 137 -13.65 10.03 2.59
N GLY A 138 -13.67 9.49 1.38
CA GLY A 138 -14.06 10.21 0.16
C GLY A 138 -15.42 10.88 0.29
N ILE A 139 -16.42 10.09 0.71
CA ILE A 139 -17.79 10.56 0.95
C ILE A 139 -17.83 11.59 2.09
N LEU A 140 -17.20 11.30 3.23
CA LEU A 140 -17.31 12.13 4.43
C LEU A 140 -16.57 13.48 4.31
N LEU A 141 -15.38 13.49 3.69
CA LEU A 141 -14.53 14.68 3.63
C LEU A 141 -14.78 15.50 2.36
N PHE A 142 -15.05 14.83 1.24
CA PHE A 142 -15.17 15.49 -0.07
C PHE A 142 -16.60 15.49 -0.61
N GLY A 143 -17.56 14.84 0.08
CA GLY A 143 -18.96 14.80 -0.34
C GLY A 143 -19.18 14.00 -1.63
N GLU A 144 -18.29 13.05 -1.95
CA GLU A 144 -18.40 12.23 -3.15
C GLU A 144 -19.70 11.42 -3.13
N ALA A 145 -20.48 11.49 -4.21
CA ALA A 145 -21.65 10.66 -4.39
C ALA A 145 -21.25 9.35 -5.05
N LEU A 146 -21.48 8.23 -4.37
CA LEU A 146 -21.44 6.91 -5.00
C LEU A 146 -22.55 6.88 -6.04
N THR A 147 -22.20 7.06 -7.31
CA THR A 147 -23.18 6.91 -8.39
C THR A 147 -23.39 5.41 -8.56
N PRO A 148 -24.56 4.86 -8.19
CA PRO A 148 -24.84 3.47 -8.49
C PRO A 148 -25.11 3.40 -10.00
N THR A 149 -24.28 2.65 -10.72
CA THR A 149 -24.68 2.17 -12.05
C THR A 149 -25.88 1.24 -11.93
#